data_AF-A0A6P8BXX9-F1
#
_entry.id   AF-A0A6P8BXX9-F1
#
_cell.length_a   1.000
_cell.length_b   1.000
_cell.length_c   1.000
_cell.angle_alpha   90.00
_cell.angle_beta   90.00
_cell.angle_gamma   90.00
#
_symmetry.space_group_name_H-M   'P 1'
#
loop_
_entity.id
_entity.type
_entity.pdbx_description
1 polymer ?
#
loop_
_entity_poly.entity_id
_entity_poly.type
_entity_poly.pdbx_seq_one_letter_code
_entity_poly.pdbx_strand_id
1 'polypeptide(L)'
;MLQNVNSQEQLQGMYRPIKLVYHHREPFFVIRQPQKITAVFPMRFKEDPDVIIATAFFQELMDVGSSEAWAKAPPCTWSPIPPAELRGEPLEDLSTNCGFVSFDITSHHVKGKRLDKTVWSLLNFHAFVKYHVKCTRGFIQRRMRKRLDSLVKILHSEGLEEEREHEEEPKGCGA
;
A
#
# COMPACT_ATOMS: atom_id res chain seq x y z
N MET A 1 -23.99 -30.19 15.30
CA MET A 1 -24.35 -29.24 14.22
C MET A 1 -23.15 -29.17 13.28
N LEU A 2 -23.09 -30.04 12.28
CA LEU A 2 -21.97 -30.11 11.33
C LEU A 2 -22.16 -28.98 10.31
N GLN A 3 -21.29 -27.97 10.33
CA GLN A 3 -21.27 -26.92 9.31
C GLN A 3 -20.93 -27.55 7.95
N ASN A 4 -21.72 -27.17 6.96
CA ASN A 4 -21.71 -27.71 5.61
C ASN A 4 -20.47 -27.20 4.84
N VAL A 5 -19.35 -27.91 4.98
CA VAL A 5 -18.07 -27.63 4.30
C VAL A 5 -18.20 -27.74 2.77
N ASN A 6 -19.15 -28.54 2.27
CA ASN A 6 -19.39 -28.74 0.83
C ASN A 6 -19.87 -27.49 0.09
N SER A 7 -20.51 -26.54 0.78
CA SER A 7 -21.02 -25.31 0.15
C SER A 7 -19.88 -24.40 -0.35
N GLN A 8 -18.71 -24.45 0.31
CA GLN A 8 -17.55 -23.65 -0.07
C GLN A 8 -16.77 -24.30 -1.23
N GLU A 9 -16.69 -25.62 -1.29
CA GLU A 9 -15.99 -26.32 -2.38
C GLU A 9 -16.76 -26.27 -3.70
N GLN A 10 -18.10 -26.23 -3.68
CA GLN A 10 -18.91 -26.16 -4.91
C GLN A 10 -18.80 -24.84 -5.68
N LEU A 11 -18.45 -23.72 -5.03
CA LEU A 11 -18.24 -22.43 -5.70
C LEU A 11 -16.86 -22.31 -6.36
N GLN A 12 -15.91 -23.17 -5.97
CA GLN A 12 -14.50 -23.09 -6.31
C GLN A 12 -14.21 -23.40 -7.79
N GLY A 13 -15.17 -23.99 -8.52
CA GLY A 13 -15.06 -24.31 -9.95
C GLY A 13 -15.85 -23.42 -10.91
N MET A 14 -16.64 -22.44 -10.43
CA MET A 14 -17.57 -21.70 -11.31
C MET A 14 -16.97 -20.44 -11.96
N TYR A 15 -15.99 -19.79 -11.34
CA TYR A 15 -15.51 -18.49 -11.80
C TYR A 15 -14.01 -18.55 -12.14
N ARG A 16 -13.73 -18.79 -13.41
CA ARG A 16 -12.35 -18.86 -13.91
C ARG A 16 -11.71 -17.46 -13.87
N PRO A 17 -10.61 -17.25 -13.15
CA PRO A 17 -9.88 -15.99 -13.18
C PRO A 17 -9.28 -15.75 -14.58
N ILE A 18 -9.32 -14.50 -15.02
CA ILE A 18 -8.65 -14.05 -16.24
C ILE A 18 -7.41 -13.26 -15.82
N LYS A 19 -6.23 -13.79 -16.12
CA LYS A 19 -4.96 -13.12 -15.91
C LYS A 19 -4.76 -12.01 -16.95
N LEU A 20 -4.56 -10.78 -16.50
CA LEU A 20 -4.25 -9.63 -17.36
C LEU A 20 -2.80 -9.21 -17.15
N VAL A 21 -2.00 -9.34 -18.21
CA VAL A 21 -0.57 -8.97 -18.23
C VAL A 21 -0.41 -7.63 -18.94
N TYR A 22 -0.84 -6.55 -18.29
CA TYR A 22 -0.58 -5.19 -18.80
C TYR A 22 0.86 -4.75 -18.52
N HIS A 23 1.38 -5.15 -17.36
CA HIS A 23 2.79 -5.04 -17.01
C HIS A 23 3.37 -6.44 -16.83
N HIS A 24 4.43 -6.74 -17.59
CA HIS A 24 5.11 -8.04 -17.72
C HIS A 24 5.41 -8.74 -16.39
N ARG A 25 5.65 -7.99 -15.30
CA ARG A 25 5.99 -8.52 -13.97
C ARG A 25 4.89 -8.32 -12.92
N GLU A 26 3.79 -7.70 -13.31
CA GLU A 26 2.71 -7.30 -12.42
C GLU A 26 1.37 -7.60 -13.07
N PRO A 27 1.04 -8.89 -13.23
CA PRO A 27 -0.28 -9.26 -13.67
C PRO A 27 -1.28 -8.99 -12.56
N PHE A 28 -2.51 -8.69 -12.96
CA PHE A 28 -3.65 -8.72 -12.05
C PHE A 28 -4.73 -9.62 -12.64
N PHE A 29 -5.63 -10.10 -11.79
CA PHE A 29 -6.65 -11.06 -12.16
C PHE A 29 -8.02 -10.41 -12.17
N VAL A 30 -8.86 -10.81 -13.11
CA VAL A 30 -10.26 -10.39 -13.17
C VAL A 30 -11.13 -11.63 -13.08
N ILE A 31 -11.97 -11.68 -12.05
CA ILE A 31 -12.90 -12.79 -11.80
C ILE A 31 -14.31 -12.27 -12.01
N ARG A 32 -15.03 -12.87 -12.95
CA ARG A 32 -16.42 -12.53 -13.22
C ARG A 32 -17.33 -13.36 -12.32
N GLN A 33 -18.10 -12.69 -11.46
CA GLN A 33 -19.17 -13.28 -10.65
C GLN A 33 -20.54 -12.80 -11.18
N PRO A 34 -21.68 -13.37 -10.75
CA PRO A 34 -22.98 -13.04 -11.35
C PRO A 34 -23.41 -11.59 -11.15
N GLN A 35 -23.10 -10.99 -9.99
CA GLN A 35 -23.50 -9.61 -9.65
C GLN A 35 -22.35 -8.60 -9.72
N LYS A 36 -21.09 -9.06 -9.78
CA LYS A 36 -19.90 -8.21 -9.72
C LYS A 36 -18.73 -8.81 -10.48
N ILE A 37 -17.73 -7.98 -10.73
CA ILE A 37 -16.42 -8.37 -11.23
C ILE A 37 -15.42 -8.03 -10.12
N THR A 38 -14.61 -8.99 -9.70
CA THR A 38 -13.56 -8.75 -8.71
C THR A 38 -12.22 -8.65 -9.43
N ALA A 39 -11.54 -7.51 -9.28
CA ALA A 39 -10.18 -7.31 -9.77
C ALA A 39 -9.20 -7.52 -8.62
N VAL A 40 -8.28 -8.48 -8.74
CA VAL A 40 -7.33 -8.87 -7.70
C VAL A 40 -5.91 -8.54 -8.15
N PHE A 41 -5.20 -7.76 -7.33
CA PHE A 41 -3.84 -7.26 -7.57
C PHE A 41 -2.87 -7.91 -6.59
N PRO A 42 -2.03 -8.85 -7.04
CA PRO A 42 -0.93 -9.40 -6.25
C PRO A 42 0.20 -8.36 -6.13
N MET A 43 0.45 -7.85 -4.93
CA MET A 43 1.37 -6.73 -4.70
C MET A 43 2.79 -7.20 -4.34
N ARG A 44 3.79 -6.67 -5.05
CA ARG A 44 5.20 -7.01 -4.86
C ARG A 44 6.08 -5.77 -4.79
N PHE A 45 6.94 -5.71 -3.79
CA PHE A 45 7.96 -4.69 -3.65
C PHE A 45 9.34 -5.32 -3.54
N LYS A 46 10.36 -4.66 -4.11
CA LYS A 46 11.73 -5.16 -4.09
C LYS A 46 12.41 -4.93 -2.74
N GLU A 47 12.06 -3.85 -2.06
CA GLU A 47 12.73 -3.39 -0.85
C GLU A 47 11.81 -3.57 0.36
N ASP A 48 12.33 -4.14 1.44
CA ASP A 48 11.55 -4.42 2.65
C ASP A 48 10.91 -3.16 3.27
N PRO A 49 11.56 -1.98 3.31
CA PRO A 49 10.91 -0.76 3.80
C PRO A 49 9.68 -0.36 2.97
N ASP A 50 9.71 -0.62 1.67
CA ASP A 50 8.58 -0.31 0.78
C ASP A 50 7.40 -1.24 1.07
N VAL A 51 7.64 -2.50 1.47
CA VAL A 51 6.60 -3.44 1.91
C VAL A 51 5.88 -2.93 3.15
N ILE A 52 6.62 -2.36 4.12
CA ILE A 52 6.04 -1.81 5.35
C ILE A 52 5.14 -0.61 5.02
N ILE A 53 5.65 0.32 4.20
CA ILE A 53 4.89 1.51 3.78
C ILE A 53 3.65 1.10 2.97
N ALA A 54 3.79 0.16 2.05
CA ALA A 54 2.69 -0.33 1.22
C ALA A 54 1.62 -1.05 2.04
N THR A 55 2.02 -1.89 3.00
CA THR A 55 1.08 -2.58 3.91
C THR A 55 0.25 -1.57 4.69
N ALA A 56 0.87 -0.53 5.26
CA ALA A 56 0.14 0.54 5.94
C ALA A 56 -0.80 1.28 4.98
N PHE A 57 -0.34 1.57 3.76
CA PHE A 57 -1.18 2.19 2.73
C PHE A 57 -2.42 1.35 2.39
N PHE A 58 -2.29 0.02 2.30
CA PHE A 58 -3.42 -0.84 1.98
C PHE A 58 -4.41 -1.02 3.11
N GLN A 59 -3.94 -1.05 4.36
CA GLN A 59 -4.80 -1.04 5.53
C GLN A 59 -5.66 0.23 5.55
N GLU A 60 -5.03 1.40 5.39
CA GLU A 60 -5.74 2.68 5.30
C GLU A 60 -6.70 2.73 4.10
N LEU A 61 -6.29 2.21 2.95
CA LEU A 61 -7.16 2.16 1.76
C LEU A 61 -8.39 1.29 1.97
N MET A 62 -8.23 0.15 2.66
CA MET A 62 -9.35 -0.74 3.02
C MET A 62 -10.29 -0.04 4.01
N ASP A 63 -9.75 0.63 5.03
CA ASP A 63 -10.54 1.34 6.04
C ASP A 63 -11.34 2.50 5.42
N VAL A 64 -10.70 3.32 4.57
CA VAL A 64 -11.36 4.40 3.84
C VAL A 64 -12.37 3.83 2.83
N GLY A 65 -12.02 2.75 2.13
CA GLY A 65 -12.91 2.08 1.17
C GLY A 65 -14.14 1.45 1.83
N SER A 66 -14.09 1.16 3.13
CA SER A 66 -15.23 0.65 3.91
C SER A 66 -16.09 1.76 4.52
N SER A 67 -15.67 3.03 4.42
CA SER A 67 -16.39 4.18 4.96
C SER A 67 -17.62 4.55 4.12
N GLU A 68 -18.70 4.95 4.79
CA GLU A 68 -19.91 5.46 4.14
C GLU A 68 -19.64 6.70 3.25
N ALA A 69 -18.62 7.49 3.60
CA ALA A 69 -18.21 8.65 2.80
C ALA A 69 -17.83 8.27 1.36
N TRP A 70 -17.37 7.04 1.15
CA TRP A 70 -16.94 6.51 -0.14
C TRP A 70 -17.81 5.36 -0.65
N ALA A 71 -19.06 5.25 -0.19
CA ALA A 71 -19.98 4.18 -0.58
C ALA A 71 -20.24 4.06 -2.11
N LYS A 72 -19.92 5.09 -2.89
CA LYS A 72 -20.03 5.08 -4.36
C LYS A 72 -18.80 4.50 -5.07
N ALA A 73 -17.68 4.32 -4.35
CA ALA A 73 -16.46 3.73 -4.87
C ALA A 73 -16.55 2.20 -4.84
N PRO A 74 -15.76 1.51 -5.68
CA PRO A 74 -15.59 0.06 -5.57
C PRO A 74 -15.11 -0.34 -4.17
N PRO A 75 -15.80 -1.27 -3.48
CA PRO A 75 -15.31 -1.83 -2.23
C PRO A 75 -13.90 -2.40 -2.43
N CYS A 76 -13.01 -2.09 -1.49
CA CYS A 76 -11.61 -2.49 -1.51
C CYS A 76 -11.31 -3.39 -0.32
N THR A 77 -10.63 -4.51 -0.56
CA THR A 77 -10.13 -5.39 0.50
C THR A 77 -8.65 -5.67 0.32
N TRP A 78 -7.96 -5.91 1.43
CA TRP A 78 -6.57 -6.36 1.43
C TRP A 78 -6.42 -7.62 2.26
N SER A 79 -5.66 -8.58 1.76
CA SER A 79 -5.37 -9.84 2.46
C SER A 79 -3.92 -10.25 2.21
N PRO A 80 -3.18 -10.73 3.23
CA PRO A 80 -1.86 -11.32 3.02
C PRO A 80 -1.91 -12.67 2.30
N ILE A 81 -3.08 -13.32 2.30
CA ILE A 81 -3.29 -14.66 1.72
C ILE A 81 -4.03 -14.53 0.38
N PRO A 82 -3.67 -15.33 -0.64
CA PRO A 82 -4.38 -15.34 -1.92
C PRO A 82 -5.88 -15.63 -1.75
N PRO A 83 -6.77 -14.88 -2.43
CA PRO A 83 -8.19 -15.20 -2.48
C PRO A 83 -8.45 -16.63 -2.99
N ALA A 84 -9.53 -17.25 -2.50
CA ALA A 84 -9.85 -18.64 -2.84
C ALA A 84 -10.07 -18.84 -4.35
N GLU A 85 -10.53 -17.80 -5.04
CA GLU A 85 -10.75 -17.76 -6.49
C GLU A 85 -9.46 -17.86 -7.30
N LEU A 86 -8.31 -17.55 -6.71
CA LEU A 86 -7.00 -17.69 -7.35
C LEU A 86 -6.33 -19.04 -7.06
N ARG A 87 -6.99 -19.95 -6.34
CA ARG A 87 -6.46 -21.30 -6.10
C ARG A 87 -6.30 -22.04 -7.43
N GLY A 88 -5.09 -22.51 -7.72
CA GLY A 88 -4.75 -23.21 -8.97
C GLY A 88 -4.00 -22.35 -9.98
N GLU A 89 -3.90 -21.04 -9.77
CA GLU A 89 -3.01 -20.19 -10.56
C GLU A 89 -1.53 -20.48 -10.24
N PRO A 90 -0.59 -20.19 -11.17
CA PRO A 90 0.83 -20.46 -10.98
C PRO A 90 1.38 -19.81 -9.70
N LEU A 91 2.24 -20.54 -8.98
CA LEU A 91 2.83 -20.05 -7.73
C LEU A 91 3.61 -18.74 -7.92
N GLU A 92 4.23 -18.52 -9.08
CA GLU A 92 4.91 -17.27 -9.42
C GLU A 92 3.97 -16.07 -9.31
N ASP A 93 2.72 -16.21 -9.76
CA ASP A 93 1.70 -15.17 -9.73
C ASP A 93 1.07 -14.98 -8.34
N LEU A 94 1.12 -16.01 -7.49
CA LEU A 94 0.58 -15.99 -6.12
C LEU A 94 1.64 -15.68 -5.06
N SER A 95 2.93 -15.76 -5.40
CA SER A 95 4.02 -15.41 -4.48
C SER A 95 4.14 -13.88 -4.38
N THR A 96 3.56 -13.31 -3.32
CA THR A 96 3.59 -11.88 -3.02
C THR A 96 4.16 -11.62 -1.63
N ASN A 97 4.97 -10.57 -1.48
CA ASN A 97 5.45 -10.13 -0.16
C ASN A 97 4.59 -9.01 0.47
N CYS A 98 3.59 -8.48 -0.25
CA CYS A 98 2.73 -7.40 0.24
C CYS A 98 1.22 -7.74 0.12
N GLY A 99 0.91 -9.02 -0.08
CA GLY A 99 -0.46 -9.52 -0.15
C GLY A 99 -1.21 -9.16 -1.44
N PHE A 100 -2.53 -9.20 -1.35
CA PHE A 100 -3.47 -9.08 -2.44
C PHE A 100 -4.46 -7.96 -2.14
N VAL A 101 -4.61 -7.03 -3.08
CA VAL A 101 -5.64 -5.99 -3.04
C VAL A 101 -6.75 -6.37 -3.99
N SER A 102 -8.00 -6.33 -3.56
CA SER A 102 -9.15 -6.66 -4.40
C SER A 102 -10.15 -5.51 -4.48
N PHE A 103 -10.70 -5.28 -5.67
CA PHE A 103 -11.77 -4.32 -5.91
C PHE A 103 -13.01 -5.00 -6.48
N ASP A 104 -14.16 -4.73 -5.86
CA ASP A 104 -15.44 -5.24 -6.33
C ASP A 104 -16.15 -4.23 -7.24
N ILE A 105 -16.28 -4.59 -8.51
CA ILE A 105 -16.83 -3.74 -9.57
C ILE A 105 -18.23 -4.21 -9.91
N THR A 106 -19.23 -3.37 -9.62
CA THR A 106 -20.63 -3.62 -9.98
C THR A 106 -21.03 -2.78 -11.19
N SER A 107 -22.24 -2.99 -11.71
CA SER A 107 -22.79 -2.21 -12.82
C SER A 107 -22.80 -0.70 -12.56
N HIS A 108 -22.91 -0.27 -11.30
CA HIS A 108 -22.86 1.14 -10.90
C HIS A 108 -21.50 1.80 -11.19
N HIS A 109 -20.40 1.03 -11.09
CA HIS A 109 -19.04 1.53 -11.32
C HIS A 109 -18.73 1.71 -12.81
N VAL A 110 -19.36 0.93 -13.69
CA VAL A 110 -19.07 0.90 -15.13
C VAL A 110 -20.16 1.49 -16.02
N LYS A 111 -21.19 2.13 -15.45
CA LYS A 111 -22.30 2.71 -16.23
C LYS A 111 -21.87 3.94 -17.03
N GLY A 112 -22.13 3.92 -18.34
CA GLY A 112 -21.91 5.05 -19.25
C GLY A 112 -20.44 5.48 -19.32
N LYS A 113 -20.18 6.78 -19.22
CA LYS A 113 -18.83 7.36 -19.28
C LYS A 113 -17.90 6.99 -18.11
N ARG A 114 -18.37 6.22 -17.13
CA ARG A 114 -17.55 5.77 -15.98
C ARG A 114 -16.65 4.59 -16.32
N LEU A 115 -17.04 3.78 -17.31
CA LEU A 115 -16.30 2.59 -17.74
C LEU A 115 -14.83 2.92 -18.00
N ASP A 116 -14.56 3.92 -18.84
CA ASP A 116 -13.19 4.29 -19.23
C ASP A 116 -12.35 4.70 -18.02
N LYS A 117 -12.95 5.44 -17.07
CA LYS A 117 -12.26 5.84 -15.84
C LYS A 117 -11.95 4.66 -14.95
N THR A 118 -12.89 3.72 -14.79
CA THR A 118 -12.67 2.49 -14.02
C THR A 118 -11.57 1.65 -14.64
N VAL A 119 -11.62 1.42 -15.95
CA VAL A 119 -10.59 0.67 -16.67
C VAL A 119 -9.23 1.33 -16.52
N TRP A 120 -9.15 2.65 -16.72
CA TRP A 120 -7.92 3.42 -16.51
C TRP A 120 -7.36 3.26 -15.10
N SER A 121 -8.20 3.40 -14.08
CA SER A 121 -7.78 3.25 -12.68
C SER A 121 -7.26 1.85 -12.37
N LEU A 122 -7.91 0.80 -12.87
CA LEU A 122 -7.46 -0.58 -12.66
C LEU A 122 -6.12 -0.86 -13.35
N LEU A 123 -5.99 -0.47 -14.62
CA LEU A 123 -4.77 -0.69 -15.39
C LEU A 123 -3.56 0.04 -14.79
N ASN A 124 -3.79 1.20 -14.16
CA ASN A 124 -2.73 2.02 -13.58
C ASN A 124 -2.53 1.82 -12.07
N PHE A 125 -3.31 0.94 -11.41
CA PHE A 125 -3.28 0.79 -9.96
C PHE A 125 -1.89 0.41 -9.43
N HIS A 126 -1.21 -0.55 -10.07
CA HIS A 126 0.17 -0.92 -9.70
C HIS A 126 1.12 0.27 -9.71
N ALA A 127 1.11 1.04 -10.81
CA ALA A 127 1.96 2.22 -10.97
C ALA A 127 1.63 3.29 -9.93
N PHE A 128 0.33 3.52 -9.68
CA PHE A 128 -0.16 4.47 -8.69
C PHE A 128 0.38 4.14 -7.29
N VAL A 129 0.21 2.90 -6.83
CA VAL A 129 0.68 2.51 -5.49
C VAL A 129 2.20 2.63 -5.40
N LYS A 130 2.95 2.08 -6.37
CA LYS A 130 4.42 2.13 -6.34
C LYS A 130 4.95 3.55 -6.31
N TYR A 131 4.33 4.45 -7.07
CA TYR A 131 4.67 5.86 -7.05
C TYR A 131 4.46 6.45 -5.65
N HIS A 132 3.29 6.25 -5.04
CA HIS A 132 2.98 6.79 -3.73
C HIS A 132 3.85 6.21 -2.61
N VAL A 133 4.20 4.92 -2.66
CA VAL A 133 5.14 4.31 -1.71
C VAL A 133 6.51 4.99 -1.77
N LYS A 134 7.05 5.20 -2.99
CA LYS A 134 8.31 5.91 -3.19
C LYS A 134 8.25 7.36 -2.70
N CYS A 135 7.16 8.07 -2.99
CA CYS A 135 6.96 9.44 -2.51
C CYS A 135 6.93 9.50 -0.98
N THR A 136 6.19 8.61 -0.32
CA THR A 136 6.11 8.53 1.14
C THR A 136 7.46 8.23 1.75
N ARG A 137 8.23 7.30 1.18
CA ARG A 137 9.60 7.03 1.63
C ARG A 137 10.50 8.26 1.51
N GLY A 138 10.47 8.94 0.38
CA GLY A 138 11.23 10.17 0.17
C GLY A 138 10.83 11.28 1.16
N PHE A 139 9.53 11.38 1.46
CA PHE A 139 9.00 12.32 2.45
C PHE A 139 9.51 12.01 3.87
N ILE A 140 9.45 10.74 4.30
CA ILE A 140 9.97 10.28 5.59
C ILE A 140 11.46 10.62 5.70
N GLN A 141 12.26 10.27 4.68
CA GLN A 141 13.69 10.56 4.66
C GLN A 141 13.99 12.07 4.74
N ARG A 142 13.23 12.91 4.04
CA ARG A 142 13.36 14.38 4.12
C ARG A 142 13.06 14.87 5.53
N ARG A 143 12.02 14.35 6.18
CA ARG A 143 11.65 14.72 7.55
C ARG A 143 12.72 14.27 8.55
N MET A 144 13.28 13.07 8.38
CA MET A 144 14.39 12.57 9.20
C MET A 144 15.62 13.46 9.09
N ARG A 145 16.03 13.85 7.87
CA ARG A 145 17.15 14.80 7.65
C ARG A 145 16.92 16.14 8.35
N LYS A 146 15.73 16.74 8.18
CA LYS A 146 15.41 18.01 8.85
C LYS A 146 15.49 17.90 10.39
N ARG A 147 15.08 16.76 10.96
CA ARG A 147 15.20 16.52 12.41
C ARG A 147 16.65 16.33 12.83
N LEU A 148 17.45 15.61 12.06
CA LEU A 148 18.89 15.46 12.31
C LEU A 148 19.58 16.82 12.29
N ASP A 149 19.31 17.64 11.27
CA ASP A 149 19.87 19.00 11.15
C ASP A 149 19.52 19.87 12.36
N SER A 150 18.30 19.74 12.91
CA SER A 150 17.93 20.47 14.13
C SER A 150 18.65 19.97 15.38
N LEU A 151 18.89 18.67 15.51
CA LEU A 151 19.59 18.10 16.66
C LEU A 151 21.08 18.44 16.63
N VAL A 152 21.70 18.38 15.45
CA VAL A 152 23.11 18.75 15.25
C VAL A 152 23.34 20.22 15.60
N LYS A 153 22.40 21.11 15.28
CA LYS A 153 22.48 22.53 15.68
C LYS A 153 22.51 22.73 17.19
N ILE A 154 21.71 21.97 17.94
CA ILE A 154 21.66 22.05 19.41
C ILE A 154 22.99 21.57 20.01
N LEU A 155 23.52 20.44 19.52
CA LEU A 155 24.81 19.92 19.98
C LEU A 155 25.96 20.92 19.75
N HIS A 156 25.97 21.58 18.60
CA HIS A 156 27.00 22.60 18.31
C HIS A 156 26.78 23.91 19.07
N SER A 157 25.55 24.27 19.44
CA SER A 157 25.34 25.46 20.28
C SER A 157 25.82 25.24 21.71
N GLU A 158 25.64 24.04 22.28
CA GLU A 158 26.12 23.72 23.63
C GLU A 158 27.66 23.76 23.70
N GLY A 159 28.35 23.17 22.72
CA GLY A 159 29.82 23.22 22.67
C GLY A 159 30.39 24.65 22.49
N LEU A 160 29.67 25.54 21.79
CA LEU A 160 30.07 26.94 21.63
C LEU A 160 29.76 27.81 22.86
N GLU A 161 28.84 27.40 23.73
CA GLU A 161 28.58 28.07 25.01
C GLU A 161 29.63 27.65 26.06
N GLU A 162 30.00 26.36 26.11
CA GLU A 162 31.09 25.87 26.97
C GLU A 162 32.45 26.53 26.64
N GLU A 163 32.78 26.72 25.35
CA GLU A 163 34.01 27.41 24.93
C GLU A 163 34.03 28.90 25.32
N ARG A 164 32.86 29.58 25.34
CA ARG A 164 32.77 31.00 25.73
C ARG A 164 32.85 31.19 27.24
N GLU A 165 32.25 30.30 28.02
CA GLU A 165 32.35 30.33 29.49
C GLU A 165 33.79 30.12 29.97
N HIS A 166 34.60 29.35 29.24
CA HIS A 166 36.03 29.18 29.52
C HIS A 166 36.92 30.37 29.13
N GLU A 167 36.50 31.23 28.18
CA GLU A 167 37.25 32.44 27.80
C GLU A 167 36.93 33.67 28.68
N GLU A 168 35.80 33.68 29.39
CA GLU A 168 35.36 34.82 30.23
C GLU A 168 35.85 34.79 31.69
N GLU A 169 36.59 33.77 32.16
CA GLU A 169 37.17 33.78 33.51
C GLU A 169 38.36 34.76 33.60
N PRO A 170 38.24 35.94 34.25
CA PRO A 170 39.31 36.93 34.25
C PRO A 170 40.38 36.56 35.29
N LYS A 171 41.65 36.58 34.89
CA LYS A 171 42.81 36.57 35.78
C LYS A 171 42.59 37.57 36.92
N GLY A 172 42.37 37.06 38.13
CA GLY A 172 42.29 37.85 39.35
C GLY A 172 43.54 38.72 39.47
N CYS A 173 43.34 40.04 39.46
CA CYS A 173 44.39 41.01 39.71
C CYS A 173 44.73 40.93 41.21
N GLY A 174 45.86 40.31 41.52
CA GLY A 174 46.46 40.40 42.85
C GLY A 174 47.18 41.73 43.01
N ALA A 175 46.77 42.51 44.00
CA ALA A 175 47.58 43.51 44.70
C ALA A 175 46.96 43.76 46.08
#